data_AF-A0A7S1YI81-F1
#
_entry.id   AF-A0A7S1YI81-F1
#
_cell.length_a   1.000
_cell.length_b   1.000
_cell.length_c   1.000
_cell.angle_alpha   90.00
_cell.angle_beta   90.00
_cell.angle_gamma   90.00
#
_symmetry.space_group_name_H-M   'P 1'
#
loop_
_entity.id
_entity.type
_entity.pdbx_description
1 polymer ?
#
loop_
_entity_poly.entity_id
_entity_poly.type
_entity_poly.pdbx_seq_one_letter_code
_entity_poly.pdbx_strand_id
1 'polypeptide(L)'
;EKLSRNFAFYLADPSSRAKLSSAETDFLTSYADATGDLLKESVLQHAPPLLSLATVEAGTHPSLDSPMIPKPDLDRTVIARARNDIFGVVIDEARGQETRLAKGDIMALPYRSVRPHLAEDVELL
;
A
#
# COMPACT_ATOMS: atom_id res chain seq x y z
N GLU A 1 -6.16 8.74 -8.19
CA GLU A 1 -6.64 7.33 -8.14
C GLU A 1 -5.98 6.50 -7.04
N LYS A 2 -4.63 6.38 -6.96
CA LYS A 2 -3.99 5.57 -5.90
C LYS A 2 -4.27 6.09 -4.48
N LEU A 3 -4.29 7.42 -4.29
CA LEU A 3 -4.60 8.03 -3.00
C LEU A 3 -6.05 7.77 -2.58
N SER A 4 -7.02 8.00 -3.46
CA SER A 4 -8.43 7.73 -3.17
C SER A 4 -8.70 6.24 -2.91
N ARG A 5 -8.02 5.32 -3.59
CA ARG A 5 -8.18 3.87 -3.35
C ARG A 5 -7.65 3.42 -1.99
N ASN A 6 -6.58 4.05 -1.49
CA ASN A 6 -5.89 3.63 -0.27
C ASN A 6 -5.92 4.71 0.82
N PHE A 7 -6.89 5.64 0.78
CA PHE A 7 -6.90 6.82 1.65
C PHE A 7 -6.88 6.44 3.14
N ALA A 8 -7.65 5.41 3.52
CA ALA A 8 -7.69 4.91 4.89
C ALA A 8 -6.32 4.40 5.36
N PHE A 9 -5.54 3.77 4.48
CA PHE A 9 -4.17 3.33 4.79
C PHE A 9 -3.23 4.53 5.02
N TYR A 10 -3.29 5.53 4.15
CA TYR A 10 -2.47 6.74 4.30
C TYR A 10 -2.83 7.58 5.53
N LEU A 11 -4.09 7.56 5.98
CA LEU A 11 -4.49 8.23 7.24
C LEU A 11 -4.05 7.44 8.48
N ALA A 12 -4.15 6.11 8.43
CA ALA A 12 -3.83 5.25 9.56
C ALA A 12 -2.32 5.08 9.79
N ASP A 13 -1.48 5.18 8.74
CA ASP A 13 -0.03 5.05 8.84
C ASP A 13 0.70 6.41 8.76
N PRO A 14 1.21 6.95 9.88
CA PRO A 14 1.92 8.23 9.92
C PRO A 14 3.14 8.27 8.99
N SER A 15 3.82 7.13 8.81
CA SER A 15 5.03 7.05 7.98
C SER A 15 4.71 7.17 6.48
N SER A 16 3.54 6.69 6.06
CA SER A 16 3.03 6.87 4.70
C SER A 16 2.46 8.28 4.50
N ARG A 17 1.77 8.83 5.51
CA ARG A 17 1.26 10.21 5.47
C ARG A 17 2.37 11.24 5.29
N ALA A 18 3.51 11.05 5.96
CA ALA A 18 4.65 11.95 5.88
C ALA A 18 5.30 12.04 4.49
N LYS A 19 5.00 11.10 3.58
CA LYS A 19 5.53 11.06 2.21
C LYS A 19 4.66 11.83 1.21
N LEU A 20 3.50 12.32 1.65
CA LEU A 20 2.57 13.05 0.80
C LEU A 20 2.99 14.52 0.70
N SER A 21 2.77 15.11 -0.46
CA SER A 21 2.83 16.56 -0.62
C SER A 21 1.68 17.24 0.15
N SER A 22 1.77 18.56 0.33
CA SER A 22 0.70 19.35 0.96
C SER A 22 -0.63 19.21 0.19
N ALA A 23 -0.58 19.37 -1.13
CA ALA A 23 -1.76 19.24 -1.99
C ALA A 23 -2.40 17.83 -1.92
N GLU A 24 -1.58 16.77 -1.82
CA GLU A 24 -2.09 15.40 -1.65
C GLU A 24 -2.69 15.19 -0.27
N THR A 25 -2.12 15.81 0.77
CA THR A 25 -2.65 15.75 2.15
C THR A 25 -4.00 16.44 2.23
N ASP A 26 -4.13 17.62 1.60
CA ASP A 26 -5.39 18.37 1.54
C ASP A 26 -6.46 17.56 0.81
N PHE A 27 -6.13 17.03 -0.37
CA PHE A 27 -7.01 16.14 -1.12
C PHE A 27 -7.47 14.94 -0.28
N LEU A 28 -6.54 14.28 0.42
CA LEU A 28 -6.81 13.06 1.16
C LEU A 28 -7.70 13.33 2.38
N THR A 29 -7.52 14.48 3.03
CA THR A 29 -8.38 14.94 4.13
C THR A 29 -9.81 15.22 3.62
N SER A 30 -9.95 16.05 2.58
CA SER A 30 -11.27 16.36 2.00
C SER A 30 -11.99 15.12 1.47
N TYR A 31 -11.25 14.18 0.86
CA TYR A 31 -11.82 12.92 0.36
C TYR A 31 -12.31 12.03 1.50
N ALA A 32 -11.55 11.96 2.59
CA ALA A 32 -11.92 11.17 3.76
C ALA A 32 -13.15 11.74 4.46
N ASP A 33 -13.24 13.06 4.60
CA ASP A 33 -14.41 13.73 5.19
C ASP A 33 -15.67 13.47 4.35
N ALA A 34 -15.61 13.73 3.04
CA ALA A 34 -16.75 13.50 2.14
C ALA A 34 -17.19 12.04 2.11
N THR A 35 -16.25 11.10 2.12
CA THR A 35 -16.55 9.65 2.16
C THR A 35 -17.13 9.25 3.52
N GLY A 36 -16.59 9.79 4.61
CA GLY A 36 -17.06 9.54 5.97
C GLY A 36 -18.49 10.03 6.20
N ASP A 37 -18.80 11.25 5.76
CA ASP A 37 -20.15 11.82 5.82
C ASP A 37 -21.14 10.99 5.00
N LEU A 38 -20.78 10.63 3.77
CA LEU A 38 -21.60 9.77 2.92
C LEU A 38 -21.88 8.41 3.59
N LEU A 39 -20.86 7.74 4.13
CA LEU A 39 -21.03 6.45 4.81
C LEU A 39 -21.88 6.59 6.08
N LYS A 40 -21.71 7.68 6.83
CA LYS A 40 -22.48 7.97 8.03
C LYS A 40 -23.96 8.13 7.73
N GLU A 41 -24.29 8.95 6.73
CA GLU A 41 -25.67 9.22 6.32
C GLU A 41 -26.33 8.04 5.62
N SER A 42 -25.57 7.20 4.90
CA SER A 42 -26.16 6.11 4.12
C SER A 42 -26.36 4.83 4.92
N VAL A 43 -25.36 4.40 5.70
CA VAL A 43 -25.34 3.05 6.29
C VAL A 43 -24.98 3.05 7.77
N LEU A 44 -23.98 3.83 8.21
CA LEU A 44 -23.46 3.71 9.58
C LEU A 44 -24.43 4.24 10.65
N GLN A 45 -25.30 5.20 10.32
CA GLN A 45 -26.35 5.66 11.25
C GLN A 45 -27.40 4.58 11.58
N HIS A 46 -27.49 3.53 10.75
CA HIS A 46 -28.37 2.38 10.96
C HIS A 46 -27.61 1.14 11.45
N ALA A 47 -26.28 1.24 11.55
CA ALA A 47 -25.44 0.13 11.97
C ALA A 47 -25.48 -0.03 13.50
N PRO A 48 -25.35 -1.27 14.02
CA PRO A 48 -25.14 -1.50 15.43
C PRO A 48 -23.91 -0.73 15.96
N PRO A 49 -23.88 -0.31 17.24
CA PRO A 49 -22.82 0.54 17.80
C PRO A 49 -21.38 0.02 17.63
N LEU A 50 -21.20 -1.30 17.46
CA LEU A 50 -19.89 -1.91 17.21
C LEU A 50 -19.41 -1.76 15.75
N LEU A 51 -20.31 -1.45 14.82
CA LEU A 51 -20.06 -1.29 13.39
C LEU A 51 -20.31 0.15 12.91
N SER A 52 -20.71 1.06 13.81
CA SER A 52 -20.90 2.48 13.49
C SER A 52 -19.57 3.23 13.32
N LEU A 53 -18.43 2.56 13.55
CA LEU A 53 -17.10 3.07 13.26
C LEU A 53 -16.73 2.78 11.79
N ALA A 54 -16.29 3.82 11.07
CA ALA A 54 -15.89 3.69 9.66
C ALA A 54 -14.62 2.84 9.46
N THR A 55 -13.84 2.64 10.52
CA THR A 55 -12.64 1.81 10.52
C THR A 55 -12.61 0.98 11.79
N VAL A 56 -12.46 -0.35 11.64
CA VAL A 56 -12.18 -1.26 12.75
C VAL A 56 -10.87 -1.99 12.43
N GLU A 57 -9.94 -1.97 13.38
CA GLU A 57 -8.67 -2.67 13.24
C GLU A 57 -8.90 -4.20 13.30
N ALA A 58 -7.99 -4.97 12.71
CA ALA A 58 -8.04 -6.42 12.84
C ALA A 58 -7.88 -6.81 14.32
N GLY A 59 -8.72 -7.70 14.83
CA GLY A 59 -8.64 -8.19 16.21
C GLY A 59 -9.34 -7.33 17.27
N THR A 60 -9.98 -6.21 16.91
CA THR A 60 -10.82 -5.43 17.86
C THR A 60 -12.18 -6.10 18.10
N HIS A 61 -12.62 -7.00 17.22
CA HIS A 61 -13.83 -7.81 17.40
C HIS A 61 -13.57 -9.26 16.96
N PRO A 62 -14.03 -10.28 17.72
CA PRO A 62 -13.74 -11.69 17.43
C PRO A 62 -14.38 -12.25 16.14
N SER A 63 -15.22 -11.47 15.46
CA SER A 63 -15.81 -11.82 14.17
C SER A 63 -15.23 -11.05 12.98
N LEU A 64 -14.24 -10.18 13.22
CA LEU A 64 -13.52 -9.47 12.17
C LEU A 64 -12.17 -10.16 11.93
N ASP A 65 -12.22 -11.17 11.08
CA ASP A 65 -11.04 -11.97 10.69
C ASP A 65 -10.06 -11.21 9.78
N SER A 66 -10.45 -10.02 9.29
CA SER A 66 -9.64 -9.21 8.39
C SER A 66 -9.72 -7.71 8.74
N PRO A 67 -8.60 -6.96 8.66
CA PRO A 67 -8.63 -5.51 8.83
C PRO A 67 -9.52 -4.86 7.76
N MET A 68 -10.29 -3.83 8.16
CA MET A 68 -11.12 -3.05 7.23
C MET A 68 -10.30 -2.12 6.32
N ILE A 69 -9.02 -1.92 6.63
CA ILE A 69 -8.09 -1.08 5.87
C ILE A 69 -7.19 -1.98 5.02
N PRO A 70 -7.42 -2.08 3.69
CA PRO A 70 -6.53 -2.85 2.82
C PRO A 70 -5.15 -2.19 2.75
N LYS A 71 -4.10 -3.00 2.89
CA LYS A 71 -2.71 -2.56 2.74
C LYS A 71 -2.29 -2.67 1.26
N PRO A 72 -1.33 -1.85 0.80
CA PRO A 72 -0.73 -2.04 -0.52
C PRO A 72 -0.13 -3.44 -0.66
N ASP A 73 -0.46 -4.11 -1.77
CA ASP A 73 0.10 -5.41 -2.13
C ASP A 73 1.54 -5.22 -2.63
N LEU A 74 2.51 -5.66 -1.81
CA LEU A 74 3.94 -5.62 -2.13
C LEU A 74 4.42 -6.89 -2.84
N ASP A 75 3.62 -7.94 -2.86
CA ASP A 75 3.96 -9.21 -3.51
C ASP A 75 3.55 -9.24 -4.98
N ARG A 76 2.76 -8.25 -5.41
CA ARG A 76 2.40 -8.03 -6.81
C ARG A 76 3.64 -8.08 -7.71
N THR A 77 3.60 -8.97 -8.70
CA THR A 77 4.63 -9.06 -9.73
C THR A 77 4.63 -7.80 -10.59
N VAL A 78 5.81 -7.21 -10.76
CA VAL A 78 6.07 -6.05 -11.61
C VAL A 78 7.14 -6.38 -12.63
N ILE A 79 7.08 -5.74 -13.79
CA ILE A 79 8.14 -5.81 -14.79
C ILE A 79 9.11 -4.68 -14.49
N ALA A 80 10.38 -5.03 -14.34
CA ALA A 80 11.42 -4.09 -13.98
C ALA A 80 12.65 -4.26 -14.87
N ARG A 81 13.33 -3.15 -15.17
CA ARG A 81 14.59 -3.10 -15.91
C ARG A 81 15.72 -2.63 -15.00
N ALA A 82 16.83 -3.36 -15.01
CA ALA A 82 18.04 -2.97 -14.29
C ALA A 82 18.80 -1.88 -15.06
N ARG A 83 19.07 -0.75 -14.40
CA ARG A 83 19.87 0.38 -14.92
C ARG A 83 21.37 0.17 -14.66
N ASN A 84 21.70 -0.52 -13.58
CA ASN A 84 23.05 -0.87 -13.15
C ASN A 84 23.15 -2.37 -12.87
N ASP A 85 24.37 -2.87 -12.67
CA ASP A 85 24.59 -4.23 -12.18
C ASP A 85 24.23 -4.31 -10.69
N ILE A 86 23.32 -5.21 -10.33
CA ILE A 86 22.79 -5.36 -8.97
C ILE A 86 23.04 -6.79 -8.51
N PHE A 87 23.57 -6.92 -7.30
CA PHE A 87 23.78 -8.22 -6.64
C PHE A 87 22.89 -8.29 -5.40
N GLY A 88 22.42 -9.50 -5.07
CA GLY A 88 21.65 -9.72 -3.84
C GLY A 88 20.17 -9.35 -3.95
N VAL A 89 19.58 -9.36 -5.14
CA VAL A 89 18.13 -9.12 -5.28
C VAL A 89 17.38 -10.33 -4.77
N VAL A 90 16.70 -10.19 -3.63
CA VAL A 90 15.97 -11.28 -2.97
C VAL A 90 14.68 -11.60 -3.74
N ILE A 91 14.62 -12.76 -4.39
CA ILE A 91 13.42 -13.21 -5.12
C ILE A 91 12.47 -13.97 -4.19
N ASP A 92 13.03 -14.74 -3.26
CA ASP A 92 12.28 -15.54 -2.29
C ASP A 92 12.87 -15.35 -0.89
N GLU A 93 12.22 -14.53 -0.07
CA GLU A 93 12.62 -14.30 1.33
C GLU A 93 12.54 -15.57 2.18
N ALA A 94 11.56 -16.46 1.93
CA ALA A 94 11.38 -17.67 2.72
C ALA A 94 12.51 -18.68 2.49
N ARG A 95 13.11 -18.65 1.30
CA ARG A 95 14.25 -19.50 0.92
C ARG A 95 15.59 -18.78 0.95
N GLY A 96 15.61 -17.47 1.23
CA GLY A 96 16.81 -16.64 1.15
C GLY A 96 17.44 -16.63 -0.24
N GLN A 97 16.62 -16.79 -1.30
CA GLN A 97 17.14 -16.90 -2.66
C GLN A 97 17.39 -15.51 -3.24
N GLU A 98 18.64 -15.26 -3.58
CA GLU A 98 19.10 -14.04 -4.23
C GLU A 98 19.44 -14.28 -5.70
N THR A 99 19.29 -13.23 -6.52
CA THR A 99 19.78 -13.21 -7.89
C THR A 99 20.67 -11.99 -8.15
N ARG A 100 21.47 -12.10 -9.21
CA ARG A 100 22.11 -10.95 -9.85
C ARG A 100 21.22 -10.45 -10.99
N LEU A 101 21.13 -9.14 -11.15
CA LEU A 101 20.59 -8.49 -12.34
C LEU A 101 21.74 -7.77 -13.03
N ALA A 102 22.01 -8.08 -14.29
CA ALA A 102 22.96 -7.33 -15.09
C ALA A 102 22.28 -6.07 -15.65
N LYS A 103 23.06 -5.03 -15.91
CA LYS A 103 22.57 -3.82 -16.55
C LYS A 103 21.87 -4.15 -17.87
N GLY A 104 20.62 -3.70 -17.99
CA GLY A 104 19.76 -3.92 -19.14
C GLY A 104 18.82 -5.13 -19.02
N ASP A 105 19.00 -6.00 -18.02
CA ASP A 105 18.09 -7.13 -17.79
C ASP A 105 16.67 -6.64 -17.50
N ILE A 106 15.70 -7.34 -18.08
CA ILE A 106 14.27 -7.12 -17.84
C ILE A 106 13.71 -8.38 -17.21
N MET A 107 13.13 -8.26 -16.02
CA MET A 107 12.58 -9.39 -15.28
C MET A 107 11.23 -9.08 -14.63
N ALA A 108 10.42 -10.12 -14.45
CA ALA A 108 9.19 -10.08 -13.69
C ALA A 108 9.48 -10.56 -12.27
N LEU A 109 9.40 -9.66 -11.28
CA LEU A 109 9.76 -9.92 -9.88
C LEU A 109 8.68 -9.34 -8.95
N PRO A 110 8.52 -9.86 -7.72
CA PRO A 110 7.68 -9.23 -6.71
C PRO A 110 8.12 -7.77 -6.44
N TYR A 111 7.18 -6.84 -6.31
CA TYR A 111 7.51 -5.43 -6.06
C TYR A 111 8.39 -5.24 -4.81
N ARG A 112 8.15 -6.03 -3.75
CA ARG A 112 8.96 -6.03 -2.53
C ARG A 112 10.46 -6.23 -2.80
N SER A 113 10.80 -7.08 -3.78
CA SER A 113 12.17 -7.46 -4.12
C SER A 113 12.92 -6.33 -4.80
N VAL A 114 12.25 -5.56 -5.65
CA VAL A 114 12.87 -4.47 -6.42
C VAL A 114 12.74 -3.12 -5.72
N ARG A 115 11.79 -2.97 -4.78
CA ARG A 115 11.51 -1.72 -4.07
C ARG A 115 12.75 -1.02 -3.48
N PRO A 116 13.69 -1.73 -2.83
CA PRO A 116 14.89 -1.08 -2.27
C PRO A 116 15.82 -0.48 -3.32
N HIS A 117 15.74 -0.97 -4.56
CA HIS A 117 16.60 -0.59 -5.69
C HIS A 117 15.94 0.40 -6.66
N LEU A 118 14.67 0.76 -6.42
CA LEU A 118 13.95 1.70 -7.28
C LEU A 118 14.57 3.09 -7.23
N ALA A 119 14.44 3.81 -8.36
CA ALA A 119 14.98 5.15 -8.65
C ALA A 119 16.46 5.17 -9.05
N GLU A 120 17.33 4.43 -8.34
CA GLU A 120 18.78 4.44 -8.61
C GLU A 120 19.19 3.31 -9.57
N ASP A 121 18.89 2.06 -9.22
CA ASP A 121 19.40 0.89 -9.92
C ASP A 121 18.36 0.16 -10.77
N VAL A 122 17.07 0.37 -10.48
CA VAL A 122 15.96 -0.29 -11.14
C VAL A 122 14.88 0.73 -11.53
N GLU A 123 14.30 0.54 -12.70
CA GLU A 123 13.06 1.20 -13.11
C GLU A 123 11.96 0.20 -13.40
N LEU A 124 10.72 0.60 -13.11
CA LEU A 124 9.54 -0.16 -13.49
C LEU A 124 9.19 0.15 -14.94
N LEU A 125 8.77 -0.88 -15.69
CA LEU A 125 8.27 -0.76 -17.06
C LEU A 125 6.74 -0.74 -17.10
#